data_AF-A0A7Y2KGV4-F1
#
_entry.id   AF-A0A7Y2KGV4-F1
#
_cell.length_a   1.000
_cell.length_b   1.000
_cell.length_c   1.000
_cell.angle_alpha   90.00
_cell.angle_beta   90.00
_cell.angle_gamma   90.00
#
_symmetry.space_group_name_H-M   'P 1'
#
loop_
_entity.id
_entity.type
_entity.pdbx_description
1 polymer ?
#
loop_
_entity_poly.entity_id
_entity_poly.type
_entity_poly.pdbx_seq_one_letter_code
_entity_poly.pdbx_strand_id
1 'polypeptide(L)'
;AWASGVSNHMGSAFTADPESMATFASLLKSRRLFFLDSVTTSRSVAVQAALHAGIPVIRRDVFLDTGIRPEEMHLRWKKALSIAKEKGKAVLVCHGRRESLRAILDLVPDLEKEGIRAVTLDELFERDRTS
;
A
#
# COMPACT_ATOMS: atom_id res chain seq x y z
N ALA A 1 -11.77 0.76 -17.38
CA ALA A 1 -10.77 1.79 -17.03
C ALA A 1 -9.39 1.16 -17.10
N TRP A 2 -8.33 1.93 -17.38
CA TRP A 2 -6.96 1.41 -17.52
C TRP A 2 -6.23 1.23 -16.17
N ALA A 3 -6.78 1.77 -15.08
CA ALA A 3 -6.28 1.62 -13.71
C ALA A 3 -7.44 1.72 -12.70
N SER A 4 -7.34 1.02 -11.56
CA SER A 4 -8.30 1.09 -10.44
C SER A 4 -7.93 2.16 -9.39
N GLY A 5 -6.66 2.56 -9.33
CA GLY A 5 -6.17 3.51 -8.33
C GLY A 5 -4.79 4.07 -8.65
N VAL A 6 -4.29 4.93 -7.77
CA VAL A 6 -2.99 5.62 -7.91
C VAL A 6 -2.17 5.41 -6.63
N SER A 7 -0.84 5.33 -6.76
CA SER A 7 0.09 5.40 -5.65
C SER A 7 1.13 6.49 -5.86
N ASN A 8 1.81 6.93 -4.79
CA ASN A 8 2.91 7.89 -4.91
C ASN A 8 4.28 7.19 -4.91
N HIS A 9 5.20 7.76 -5.69
CA HIS A 9 6.63 7.50 -5.64
C HIS A 9 7.32 8.82 -5.26
N MET A 10 8.07 8.85 -4.15
CA MET A 10 8.49 10.11 -3.50
C MET A 10 7.28 11.00 -3.14
N GLY A 11 7.39 12.32 -3.31
CA GLY A 11 6.28 13.26 -3.08
C GLY A 11 6.19 13.79 -1.65
N SER A 12 7.29 13.79 -0.88
CA SER A 12 7.27 14.22 0.52
C SER A 12 6.83 15.69 0.72
N ALA A 13 7.13 16.58 -0.22
CA ALA A 13 6.61 17.96 -0.17
C ALA A 13 5.12 18.00 -0.52
N PHE A 14 4.73 17.35 -1.62
CA PHE A 14 3.36 17.33 -2.12
C PHE A 14 2.38 16.68 -1.12
N THR A 15 2.72 15.50 -0.61
CA THR A 15 1.88 14.77 0.36
C THR A 15 1.79 15.44 1.72
N ALA A 16 2.69 16.37 2.03
CA ALA A 16 2.63 17.19 3.25
C ALA A 16 1.87 18.50 3.07
N ASP A 17 1.45 18.84 1.84
CA ASP A 17 0.73 20.07 1.53
C ASP A 17 -0.80 19.82 1.46
N PRO A 18 -1.60 20.39 2.38
CA PRO A 18 -3.03 20.13 2.44
C PRO A 18 -3.82 20.60 1.21
N GLU A 19 -3.46 21.75 0.63
CA GLU A 19 -4.16 22.32 -0.53
C GLU A 19 -3.94 21.46 -1.79
N SER A 20 -2.69 21.08 -2.04
CA SER A 20 -2.32 20.16 -3.12
C SER A 20 -3.03 18.82 -2.97
N MET A 21 -3.04 18.25 -1.75
CA MET A 21 -3.69 16.97 -1.51
C MET A 21 -5.21 17.02 -1.62
N ALA A 22 -5.85 18.13 -1.22
CA ALA A 22 -7.30 18.32 -1.39
C ALA A 22 -7.69 18.37 -2.87
N THR A 23 -6.90 19.10 -3.68
CA THR A 23 -7.08 19.17 -5.13
C THR A 23 -6.89 17.80 -5.78
N PHE A 24 -5.83 17.09 -5.40
CA PHE A 24 -5.54 15.75 -5.91
C PHE A 24 -6.63 14.74 -5.53
N ALA A 25 -7.08 14.72 -4.28
CA ALA A 25 -8.14 13.82 -3.84
C ALA A 25 -9.46 14.07 -4.58
N SER A 26 -9.78 15.34 -4.86
CA SER A 26 -10.96 15.72 -5.67
C SER A 26 -10.85 15.19 -7.10
N LEU A 27 -9.66 15.26 -7.71
CA LEU A 27 -9.41 14.68 -9.03
C LEU A 27 -9.59 13.16 -9.02
N LEU A 28 -9.03 12.46 -8.04
CA LEU A 28 -9.20 10.99 -7.91
C LEU A 28 -10.67 10.60 -7.75
N LYS A 29 -11.43 11.36 -6.94
CA LYS A 29 -12.88 11.16 -6.76
C LYS A 29 -13.63 11.23 -8.07
N SER A 30 -13.37 12.27 -8.87
CA SER A 30 -14.02 12.46 -10.18
C SER A 30 -13.77 11.29 -11.14
N ARG A 31 -12.62 10.61 -10.98
CA ARG A 31 -12.21 9.46 -11.79
C ARG A 31 -12.57 8.11 -11.16
N ARG A 32 -13.17 8.10 -9.97
CA ARG A 32 -13.50 6.90 -9.19
C ARG A 32 -12.27 6.02 -8.92
N LEU A 33 -11.15 6.65 -8.58
CA LEU A 33 -9.88 5.98 -8.28
C LEU A 33 -9.62 5.95 -6.77
N PHE A 34 -9.08 4.84 -6.27
CA PHE A 34 -8.54 4.77 -4.92
C PHE A 34 -7.11 5.35 -4.84
N PHE A 35 -6.63 5.61 -3.63
CA PHE A 35 -5.26 6.03 -3.36
C PHE A 35 -4.50 5.06 -2.45
N LEU A 36 -3.29 4.66 -2.85
CA LEU A 36 -2.31 3.96 -2.02
C LEU A 36 -1.19 4.93 -1.62
N ASP A 37 -1.14 5.34 -0.35
CA ASP A 37 -0.03 6.14 0.17
C ASP A 37 1.16 5.23 0.50
N SER A 38 2.25 5.35 -0.26
CA SER A 38 3.53 4.67 -0.04
C SER A 38 4.31 5.25 1.16
N VAL A 39 3.89 6.40 1.69
CA VAL A 39 4.43 7.11 2.85
C VAL A 39 5.91 7.42 2.73
N THR A 40 6.21 8.58 2.16
CA THR A 40 7.59 9.06 2.01
C THR A 40 7.97 10.13 3.02
N THR A 41 7.01 10.54 3.87
CA THR A 41 7.22 11.47 4.98
C THR A 41 6.23 11.19 6.12
N SER A 42 6.65 11.45 7.36
CA SER A 42 5.77 11.40 8.54
C SER A 42 4.75 12.53 8.58
N ARG A 43 4.93 13.58 7.76
CA ARG A 43 4.03 14.74 7.65
C ARG A 43 2.93 14.56 6.61
N SER A 44 2.79 13.37 6.01
CA SER A 44 1.81 13.13 4.96
C SER A 44 0.39 13.37 5.50
N VAL A 45 -0.37 14.24 4.82
CA VAL A 45 -1.80 14.46 5.04
C VAL A 45 -2.65 13.68 4.04
N ALA A 46 -2.04 12.79 3.25
CA ALA A 46 -2.69 12.22 2.10
C ALA A 46 -3.88 11.30 2.45
N VAL A 47 -3.76 10.51 3.52
CA VAL A 47 -4.86 9.70 4.05
C VAL A 47 -6.02 10.59 4.51
N GLN A 48 -5.74 11.68 5.23
CA GLN A 48 -6.76 12.59 5.72
C GLN A 48 -7.50 13.28 4.57
N ALA A 49 -6.77 13.80 3.58
CA ALA A 49 -7.35 14.43 2.40
C ALA A 49 -8.23 13.46 1.62
N ALA A 50 -7.79 12.21 1.46
CA ALA A 50 -8.55 11.18 0.77
C ALA A 50 -9.85 10.82 1.52
N LEU A 51 -9.78 10.62 2.84
CA LEU A 51 -10.95 10.36 3.68
C LEU A 51 -11.96 11.52 3.62
N HIS A 52 -11.49 12.78 3.72
CA HIS A 52 -12.35 13.95 3.58
C HIS A 52 -13.04 14.05 2.21
N ALA A 53 -12.33 13.68 1.13
CA ALA A 53 -12.92 13.62 -0.20
C ALA A 53 -13.89 12.44 -0.37
N GLY A 54 -13.86 11.45 0.53
CA GLY A 54 -14.64 10.21 0.42
C GLY A 54 -14.10 9.27 -0.66
N ILE A 55 -12.79 9.26 -0.89
CA ILE A 55 -12.14 8.29 -1.79
C ILE A 55 -11.56 7.13 -0.95
N PRO A 56 -11.60 5.88 -1.44
CA PRO A 56 -10.92 4.78 -0.76
C PRO A 56 -9.42 5.06 -0.70
N VAL A 57 -8.84 4.86 0.48
CA VAL A 57 -7.42 5.09 0.71
C VAL A 57 -6.84 4.04 1.62
N ILE A 58 -5.62 3.62 1.33
CA ILE A 58 -4.85 2.74 2.21
C ILE A 58 -3.41 3.21 2.26
N ARG A 59 -2.79 2.99 3.42
CA ARG A 59 -1.39 3.30 3.66
C ARG A 59 -0.59 2.01 3.60
N ARG A 60 0.62 2.02 3.02
CA ARG A 60 1.50 0.86 3.15
C ARG A 60 1.86 0.61 4.62
N ASP A 61 2.02 -0.67 4.96
CA ASP A 61 2.59 -1.10 6.24
C ASP A 61 4.11 -1.35 6.11
N VAL A 62 4.51 -2.07 5.05
CA VAL A 62 5.89 -2.53 4.86
C VAL A 62 6.40 -2.24 3.45
N PHE A 63 7.68 -1.91 3.32
CA PHE A 63 8.37 -1.73 2.05
C PHE A 63 9.47 -2.79 2.03
N LEU A 64 9.33 -3.80 1.17
CA LEU A 64 10.13 -5.02 1.19
C LEU A 64 11.61 -4.75 0.95
N ASP A 65 11.92 -3.86 0.01
CA ASP A 65 13.21 -3.82 -0.65
C ASP A 65 13.90 -2.45 -0.51
N THR A 66 13.69 -1.75 0.61
CA THR A 66 14.49 -0.55 0.92
C THR A 66 15.98 -0.86 0.99
N GLY A 67 16.36 -2.13 1.19
CA GLY A 67 17.66 -2.71 0.88
C GLY A 67 17.50 -3.98 0.05
N ILE A 68 18.50 -4.31 -0.77
CA ILE A 68 18.45 -5.41 -1.77
C ILE A 68 18.92 -6.76 -1.22
N ARG A 69 19.33 -6.81 0.05
CA ARG A 69 19.88 -8.03 0.66
C ARG A 69 18.75 -9.02 1.00
N PRO A 70 18.84 -10.30 0.59
CA PRO A 70 17.78 -11.29 0.82
C PRO A 70 17.31 -11.41 2.27
N GLU A 71 18.23 -11.36 3.22
CA GLU A 71 17.94 -11.43 4.65
C GLU A 71 17.09 -10.26 5.14
N GLU A 72 17.34 -9.05 4.64
CA GLU A 72 16.53 -7.88 4.99
C GLU A 72 15.11 -7.97 4.40
N MET A 73 15.00 -8.44 3.15
CA MET A 73 13.71 -8.66 2.52
C MET A 73 12.91 -9.71 3.30
N HIS A 74 13.54 -10.79 3.74
CA HIS A 74 12.89 -11.82 4.53
C HIS A 74 12.42 -11.31 5.91
N LEU A 75 13.21 -10.45 6.58
CA LEU A 75 12.79 -9.81 7.83
C LEU A 75 11.57 -8.90 7.63
N ARG A 76 11.55 -8.12 6.54
CA ARG A 76 10.42 -7.24 6.20
C ARG A 76 9.19 -8.05 5.82
N TRP A 77 9.34 -9.15 5.08
CA TRP A 77 8.27 -10.09 4.80
C TRP A 77 7.63 -10.63 6.08
N LYS A 78 8.44 -11.16 7.00
CA LYS A 78 7.97 -11.63 8.32
C LYS A 78 7.22 -10.53 9.09
N LYS A 79 7.70 -9.29 9.02
CA LYS A 79 6.99 -8.14 9.62
C LYS A 79 5.62 -7.91 8.98
N ALA A 80 5.50 -8.01 7.66
CA ALA A 80 4.19 -7.90 6.99
C ALA A 80 3.22 -9.01 7.42
N LEU A 81 3.70 -10.26 7.54
CA LEU A 81 2.87 -11.37 8.02
C LEU A 81 2.41 -11.16 9.47
N SER A 82 3.30 -10.68 10.34
CA SER A 82 2.98 -10.32 11.72
C SER A 82 1.87 -9.27 11.79
N ILE A 83 1.97 -8.20 10.98
CA ILE A 83 0.96 -7.14 10.90
C ILE A 83 -0.37 -7.70 10.37
N ALA A 84 -0.33 -8.58 9.36
CA ALA A 84 -1.52 -9.20 8.80
C ALA A 84 -2.26 -10.05 9.84
N LYS A 85 -1.53 -10.82 10.67
CA LYS A 85 -2.11 -11.62 11.75
C LYS A 85 -2.68 -10.76 12.88
N GLU A 86 -2.01 -9.67 13.22
CA GLU A 86 -2.43 -8.76 14.30
C GLU A 86 -3.66 -7.91 13.91
N LYS A 87 -3.66 -7.35 12.68
CA LYS A 87 -4.66 -6.38 12.22
C LYS A 87 -5.70 -6.95 11.27
N GLY A 88 -5.59 -8.24 10.91
CA GLY A 88 -6.39 -8.90 9.88
C GLY A 88 -5.96 -8.59 8.44
N LYS A 89 -5.07 -7.61 8.22
CA LYS A 89 -4.52 -7.23 6.90
C LYS A 89 -3.18 -6.52 7.01
N ALA A 90 -2.40 -6.57 5.93
CA ALA A 90 -1.20 -5.75 5.76
C ALA A 90 -0.99 -5.40 4.28
N VAL A 91 -0.48 -4.20 4.01
CA VAL A 91 -0.07 -3.77 2.67
C VAL A 91 1.45 -3.71 2.59
N LEU A 92 2.03 -4.60 1.79
CA LEU A 92 3.45 -4.63 1.48
C LEU A 92 3.68 -4.12 0.05
N VAL A 93 4.62 -3.19 -0.11
CA VAL A 93 5.05 -2.69 -1.42
C VAL A 93 6.52 -3.02 -1.68
N CYS A 94 6.90 -3.08 -2.95
CA CYS A 94 8.29 -3.24 -3.38
C CYS A 94 8.50 -2.48 -4.70
N HIS A 95 9.75 -2.31 -5.10
CA HIS A 95 10.08 -1.83 -6.45
C HIS A 95 9.97 -2.98 -7.46
N GLY A 96 9.78 -2.65 -8.74
CA GLY A 96 9.75 -3.60 -9.86
C GLY A 96 11.14 -4.13 -10.26
N ARG A 97 11.98 -4.45 -9.28
CA ARG A 97 13.33 -5.01 -9.50
C ARG A 97 13.27 -6.54 -9.61
N ARG A 98 14.24 -7.11 -10.32
CA ARG A 98 14.33 -8.57 -10.52
C ARG A 98 14.49 -9.32 -9.20
N GLU A 99 15.26 -8.77 -8.28
CA GLU A 99 15.53 -9.34 -6.96
C GLU A 99 14.25 -9.37 -6.11
N SER A 100 13.49 -8.27 -6.13
CA SER A 100 12.21 -8.15 -5.42
C SER A 100 11.17 -9.11 -5.97
N LEU A 101 11.08 -9.22 -7.30
CA LEU A 101 10.17 -10.16 -7.96
C LEU A 101 10.51 -11.61 -7.58
N ARG A 102 11.80 -11.98 -7.61
CA ARG A 102 12.24 -13.32 -7.21
C ARG A 102 11.87 -13.63 -5.75
N ALA A 103 12.16 -12.71 -4.84
CA ALA A 103 11.80 -12.88 -3.43
C ALA A 103 10.29 -13.06 -3.23
N ILE A 104 9.46 -12.27 -3.92
CA ILE A 104 7.99 -12.41 -3.85
C ILE A 104 7.53 -13.76 -4.40
N LEU A 105 8.05 -14.20 -5.55
CA LEU A 105 7.68 -15.49 -6.14
C LEU A 105 8.07 -16.68 -5.27
N ASP A 106 9.19 -16.57 -4.54
CA ASP A 106 9.64 -17.61 -3.62
C ASP A 106 8.79 -17.64 -2.32
N LEU A 107 8.30 -16.49 -1.84
CA LEU A 107 7.65 -16.35 -0.54
C LEU A 107 6.12 -16.47 -0.58
N VAL A 108 5.47 -16.04 -1.66
CA VAL A 108 4.01 -16.07 -1.81
C VAL A 108 3.40 -17.47 -1.68
N PRO A 109 3.99 -18.55 -2.23
CA PRO A 109 3.43 -19.90 -2.11
C PRO A 109 3.26 -20.38 -0.66
N ASP A 110 4.04 -19.84 0.29
CA ASP A 110 3.97 -20.23 1.69
C ASP A 110 2.93 -19.44 2.51
N LEU A 111 2.27 -18.43 1.92
CA LEU A 111 1.27 -17.61 2.62
C LEU A 111 0.11 -18.44 3.19
N GLU A 112 -0.36 -19.44 2.44
CA GLU A 112 -1.49 -20.27 2.87
C GLU A 112 -1.15 -21.08 4.14
N LYS A 113 0.10 -21.55 4.27
CA LYS A 113 0.59 -22.23 5.47
C LYS A 113 0.61 -21.31 6.69
N GLU A 114 0.74 -20.01 6.45
CA GLU A 114 0.70 -18.96 7.47
C GLU A 114 -0.74 -18.49 7.78
N GLY A 115 -1.75 -19.07 7.13
CA GLY A 115 -3.16 -18.67 7.25
C GLY A 115 -3.46 -17.32 6.59
N ILE A 116 -2.63 -16.89 5.64
CA ILE A 116 -2.72 -15.60 4.98
C ILE A 116 -3.01 -15.80 3.49
N ARG A 117 -3.88 -14.96 2.93
CA ARG A 117 -4.18 -14.96 1.49
C ARG A 117 -3.71 -13.65 0.86
N ALA A 118 -2.99 -13.73 -0.25
CA ALA A 118 -2.71 -12.57 -1.08
C ALA A 118 -3.99 -12.13 -1.82
N VAL A 119 -4.28 -10.83 -1.81
CA VAL A 119 -5.48 -10.24 -2.40
C VAL A 119 -5.13 -8.98 -3.18
N THR A 120 -6.00 -8.58 -4.11
CA THR A 120 -5.91 -7.27 -4.74
C THR A 120 -6.35 -6.16 -3.78
N LEU A 121 -5.96 -4.91 -4.04
CA LEU A 121 -6.44 -3.77 -3.24
C LEU A 121 -7.94 -3.55 -3.41
N ASP A 122 -8.50 -3.81 -4.59
CA ASP A 122 -9.93 -3.73 -4.85
C ASP A 122 -10.70 -4.70 -3.92
N GLU A 123 -10.29 -5.98 -3.86
CA GLU A 123 -10.86 -6.97 -2.92
C GLU A 123 -10.75 -6.52 -1.46
N LEU A 124 -9.62 -5.90 -1.09
CA LEU A 124 -9.39 -5.43 0.27
C LEU A 124 -10.35 -4.30 0.64
N PHE A 125 -10.57 -3.34 -0.25
CA PHE A 125 -11.51 -2.24 -0.03
C PHE A 125 -12.97 -2.70 -0.02
N GLU A 126 -13.35 -3.72 -0.79
CA GLU A 126 -14.70 -4.28 -0.74
C GLU A 126 -15.00 -4.95 0.62
N ARG A 127 -14.02 -5.64 1.20
CA ARG A 127 -14.13 -6.25 2.53
C ARG A 127 -14.27 -5.21 3.64
N ASP A 128 -13.51 -4.12 3.57
CA ASP A 128 -13.60 -3.02 4.54
C ASP A 128 -14.97 -2.31 4.51
N ARG A 129 -15.71 -2.37 3.41
CA ARG A 129 -17.07 -1.79 3.29
C ARG A 129 -18.17 -2.71 3.80
N THR A 130 -17.88 -4.00 3.97
CA THR A 130 -18.85 -5.04 4.35
C THR A 130 -18.66 -5.55 5.78
N SER A 131 -17.65 -5.06 6.49
CA SER A 131 -17.34 -5.34 7.90
C SER A 131 -17.72 -4.16 8.79
#